data_AF-A0A149ZII4-F1
#
_entry.id   AF-A0A149ZII4-F1
#
_cell.length_a   1.000
_cell.length_b   1.000
_cell.length_c   1.000
_cell.angle_alpha   90.00
_cell.angle_beta   90.00
_cell.angle_gamma   90.00
#
_symmetry.space_group_name_H-M   'P 1'
#
loop_
_entity.id
_entity.type
_entity.pdbx_description
1 polymer ?
#
loop_
_entity_poly.entity_id
_entity_poly.type
_entity_poly.pdbx_seq_one_letter_code
_entity_poly.pdbx_strand_id
1 'polypeptide(L)'
;MIRPTSPLTLEEQVQWLIDRELIQDLLNLHARAIDEQNFVGLTDLFSDHGAMVIAGSRVKKNEIADFATPIFKHFQATHHVTSNTTIEIDGDRATATSYFHAVHRPSLECTAEHSYMGGVYRWTLHREHSTWLIELLEEEFTWLSGQNMTDYLVDAPLGVSAQTNLAQSPRASMAKPVLALVDYFFYMGPIEMLLDLAAGDFEYLFIFSMRSPWDAEAYNEFRERGLNVQLLEDVIREPHRIAHCSGITSIGDTTLRETSRIAANLGLTHYHSPDVADTISEKVLQRQALQNGGVPQPEWIEIDPSDSHWWQHIPPSLARGPMIVKPSRGWGSTGVTRVENLDDARVALDSAEGRWLLEAEISGGHHPLGSWLSDCVSVQTMTFDGETQLFGVMDKSPLAPPFRSTGDIVPSLLDPEVRRECERVALAAVRALGVQNGWSHTELKLSSDGPMVLEVNGRMTSTIHDASVRLYGSNPIRSWFDAALGIRPTIAGFDYDGRIVSQYTPPAPASAVSYDDVMRILPDLKELPFTFDVRLLRVESLSGGAETVATTTPISVWIEVDSAEALKKALETVKAILGTVGL
;
A
#
# COMPACT_ATOMS: atom_id res chain seq x y z
N MET A 1 -38.11 -19.87 -2.12
CA MET A 1 -39.26 -20.24 -1.24
C MET A 1 -39.09 -21.72 -0.86
N ILE A 2 -39.27 -22.15 0.40
CA ILE A 2 -38.86 -23.52 0.86
C ILE A 2 -39.80 -24.66 0.38
N ARG A 3 -40.89 -24.35 -0.34
CA ARG A 3 -41.85 -25.36 -0.84
C ARG A 3 -42.29 -25.06 -2.27
N PRO A 4 -42.60 -26.08 -3.08
CA PRO A 4 -43.24 -25.91 -4.38
C PRO A 4 -44.54 -25.10 -4.24
N THR A 5 -44.71 -24.13 -5.14
CA THR A 5 -45.78 -23.11 -5.09
C THR A 5 -47.14 -23.59 -5.58
N SER A 6 -47.21 -24.80 -6.14
CA SER A 6 -48.43 -25.43 -6.66
C SER A 6 -48.78 -26.71 -5.88
N PRO A 7 -50.07 -27.10 -5.78
CA PRO A 7 -50.44 -28.36 -5.16
C PRO A 7 -49.90 -29.54 -5.98
N LEU A 8 -48.91 -30.24 -5.42
CA LEU A 8 -48.31 -31.45 -6.00
C LEU A 8 -49.06 -32.72 -5.55
N THR A 9 -49.14 -33.72 -6.43
CA THR A 9 -49.56 -35.09 -6.09
C THR A 9 -48.59 -35.75 -5.11
N LEU A 10 -48.96 -36.88 -4.50
CA LEU A 10 -48.06 -37.60 -3.58
C LEU A 10 -46.81 -38.09 -4.33
N GLU A 11 -46.97 -38.58 -5.55
CA GLU A 11 -45.88 -39.02 -6.42
C GLU A 11 -44.92 -37.87 -6.74
N GLU A 12 -45.45 -36.68 -7.06
CA GLU A 12 -44.65 -35.48 -7.32
C GLU A 12 -43.91 -34.99 -6.05
N GLN A 13 -44.54 -35.09 -4.87
CA GLN A 13 -43.90 -34.76 -3.59
C GLN A 13 -42.75 -35.71 -3.26
N VAL A 14 -42.94 -37.01 -3.48
CA VAL A 14 -41.90 -38.02 -3.26
C VAL A 14 -40.74 -37.82 -4.24
N GLN A 15 -41.03 -37.59 -5.52
CA GLN A 15 -40.00 -37.31 -6.52
C GLN A 15 -39.21 -36.05 -6.16
N TRP A 16 -39.87 -34.97 -5.73
CA TRP A 16 -39.20 -33.75 -5.29
C TRP A 16 -38.26 -33.98 -4.10
N LEU A 17 -38.66 -34.81 -3.12
CA LEU A 17 -37.79 -35.17 -1.98
C LEU A 17 -36.58 -35.99 -2.43
N ILE A 18 -36.76 -36.94 -3.34
CA ILE A 18 -35.67 -37.75 -3.90
C ILE A 18 -34.68 -36.84 -4.65
N ASP A 19 -35.17 -35.95 -5.51
CA ASP A 19 -34.34 -35.04 -6.27
C ASP A 19 -33.55 -34.09 -5.37
N ARG A 20 -34.20 -33.57 -4.32
CA ARG A 20 -33.54 -32.71 -3.34
C ARG A 20 -32.38 -33.43 -2.65
N GLU A 21 -32.55 -34.69 -2.28
CA GLU A 21 -31.49 -35.48 -1.64
C GLU A 21 -30.36 -35.83 -2.62
N LEU A 22 -30.69 -36.24 -3.84
CA LEU A 22 -29.68 -36.54 -4.87
C LEU A 22 -28.84 -35.30 -5.23
N ILE A 23 -29.47 -34.13 -5.27
CA ILE A 23 -28.75 -32.85 -5.43
C ILE A 23 -27.85 -32.59 -4.22
N GLN A 24 -28.34 -32.78 -3.00
CA GLN A 24 -27.53 -32.58 -1.80
C GLN A 24 -26.30 -33.50 -1.76
N ASP A 25 -26.46 -34.76 -2.18
CA ASP A 25 -25.36 -35.72 -2.34
C ASP A 25 -24.37 -35.27 -3.42
N LEU A 26 -24.84 -34.81 -4.58
CA LEU A 26 -24.00 -34.28 -5.65
C LEU A 26 -23.10 -33.13 -5.17
N LEU A 27 -23.68 -32.17 -4.43
CA LEU A 27 -22.96 -31.04 -3.85
C LEU A 27 -21.87 -31.48 -2.86
N ASN A 28 -22.16 -32.50 -2.05
CA ASN A 28 -21.20 -33.06 -1.09
C ASN A 28 -20.09 -33.85 -1.80
N LEU A 29 -20.44 -34.61 -2.84
CA LEU A 29 -19.48 -35.36 -3.65
C LEU A 29 -18.49 -34.42 -4.37
N HIS A 30 -18.94 -33.25 -4.81
CA HIS A 30 -18.05 -32.23 -5.38
C HIS A 30 -16.95 -31.81 -4.39
N ALA A 31 -17.34 -31.37 -3.19
CA ALA A 31 -16.40 -30.97 -2.14
C ALA A 31 -15.44 -32.11 -1.76
N ARG A 32 -15.98 -33.32 -1.62
CA ARG A 32 -15.21 -34.52 -1.28
C ARG A 32 -14.22 -34.92 -2.39
N ALA A 33 -14.60 -34.79 -3.65
CA ALA A 33 -13.71 -35.13 -4.77
C ALA A 33 -12.49 -34.20 -4.83
N ILE A 34 -12.67 -32.91 -4.46
CA ILE A 34 -11.53 -31.99 -4.28
C ILE A 34 -10.65 -32.45 -3.11
N ASP A 35 -11.26 -32.80 -1.98
CA ASP A 35 -10.52 -33.19 -0.77
C ASP A 35 -9.73 -34.48 -0.90
N GLU A 36 -10.27 -35.44 -1.65
CA GLU A 36 -9.60 -36.69 -1.98
C GLU A 36 -8.66 -36.54 -3.20
N GLN A 37 -8.56 -35.33 -3.78
CA GLN A 37 -7.85 -35.03 -5.02
C GLN A 37 -8.23 -35.97 -6.19
N ASN A 38 -9.48 -36.43 -6.20
CA ASN A 38 -10.04 -37.29 -7.25
C ASN A 38 -10.61 -36.42 -8.38
N PHE A 39 -9.73 -35.78 -9.16
CA PHE A 39 -10.16 -34.82 -10.18
C PHE A 39 -10.85 -35.46 -11.39
N VAL A 40 -10.60 -36.75 -11.65
CA VAL A 40 -11.39 -37.53 -12.63
C VAL A 40 -12.83 -37.68 -12.13
N GLY A 41 -13.00 -38.13 -10.88
CA GLY A 41 -14.33 -38.23 -10.27
C GLY A 41 -15.03 -36.88 -10.13
N LEU A 42 -14.29 -35.79 -9.87
CA LEU A 42 -14.81 -34.42 -9.88
C LEU A 42 -15.39 -34.04 -11.24
N THR A 43 -14.69 -34.42 -12.32
CA THR A 43 -15.09 -34.15 -13.70
C THR A 43 -16.36 -34.92 -14.09
N ASP A 44 -16.54 -36.14 -13.57
CA ASP A 44 -17.71 -36.99 -13.83
C ASP A 44 -19.01 -36.44 -13.22
N LEU A 45 -18.93 -35.51 -12.26
CA LEU A 45 -20.10 -34.84 -11.68
C LEU A 45 -20.74 -33.80 -12.63
N PHE A 46 -20.03 -33.41 -13.70
CA PHE A 46 -20.48 -32.42 -14.66
C PHE A 46 -21.15 -33.08 -15.87
N SER A 47 -22.18 -32.42 -16.40
CA SER A 47 -22.77 -32.75 -17.70
C SER A 47 -21.75 -32.56 -18.84
N ASP A 48 -21.98 -33.11 -20.02
CA ASP A 48 -21.04 -33.02 -21.14
C ASP A 48 -20.73 -31.58 -21.61
N HIS A 49 -21.62 -30.63 -21.29
CA HIS A 49 -21.43 -29.20 -21.52
C HIS A 49 -21.17 -28.40 -20.23
N GLY A 50 -20.95 -29.11 -19.13
CA GLY A 50 -20.74 -28.55 -17.81
C GLY A 50 -19.46 -27.72 -17.73
N ALA A 51 -19.48 -26.72 -16.87
CA ALA A 51 -18.30 -25.91 -16.56
C ALA A 51 -18.34 -25.44 -15.10
N MET A 52 -17.17 -25.09 -14.58
CA MET A 52 -17.05 -24.30 -13.35
C MET A 52 -16.51 -22.91 -13.66
N VAL A 53 -16.95 -21.92 -12.91
CA VAL A 53 -16.38 -20.58 -12.88
C VAL A 53 -15.67 -20.45 -11.54
N ILE A 54 -14.35 -20.55 -11.59
CA ILE A 54 -13.47 -20.51 -10.43
C ILE A 54 -12.56 -19.31 -10.55
N ALA A 55 -12.51 -18.51 -9.49
CA ALA A 55 -11.92 -17.18 -9.51
C ALA A 55 -12.31 -16.43 -10.80
N GLY A 56 -13.54 -16.58 -11.31
CA GLY A 56 -13.99 -15.90 -12.52
C GLY A 56 -13.44 -16.33 -13.88
N SER A 57 -12.59 -17.36 -13.92
CA SER A 57 -12.26 -18.06 -15.16
C SER A 57 -13.22 -19.23 -15.35
N ARG A 58 -13.79 -19.35 -16.56
CA ARG A 58 -14.68 -20.47 -16.90
C ARG A 58 -13.84 -21.66 -17.40
N VAL A 59 -13.84 -22.74 -16.64
CA VAL A 59 -13.15 -24.00 -16.94
C VAL A 59 -14.18 -25.04 -17.39
N LYS A 60 -14.04 -25.56 -18.61
CA LYS A 60 -14.97 -26.58 -19.13
C LYS A 60 -14.70 -27.93 -18.47
N LYS A 61 -15.70 -28.82 -18.44
CA LYS A 61 -15.59 -30.19 -17.90
C LYS A 61 -14.27 -30.87 -18.25
N ASN A 62 -13.91 -30.91 -19.53
CA ASN A 62 -12.70 -31.58 -20.02
C ASN A 62 -11.37 -30.92 -19.61
N GLU A 63 -11.40 -29.74 -19.00
CA GLU A 63 -10.24 -28.96 -18.55
C GLU A 63 -10.15 -28.91 -17.01
N ILE A 64 -11.19 -29.35 -16.28
CA ILE A 64 -11.26 -29.25 -14.81
C ILE A 64 -10.12 -30.00 -14.14
N ALA A 65 -9.85 -31.24 -14.55
CA ALA A 65 -8.79 -32.03 -13.96
C ALA A 65 -7.39 -31.44 -14.21
N ASP A 66 -7.16 -30.95 -15.43
CA ASP A 66 -5.89 -30.32 -15.81
C ASP A 66 -5.68 -28.98 -15.10
N PHE A 67 -6.76 -28.27 -14.79
CA PHE A 67 -6.73 -27.04 -14.01
C PHE A 67 -6.46 -27.30 -12.52
N ALA A 68 -7.16 -28.26 -11.91
CA ALA A 68 -7.10 -28.49 -10.46
C ALA A 68 -5.82 -29.22 -10.02
N THR A 69 -5.37 -30.22 -10.78
CA THR A 69 -4.20 -31.06 -10.43
C THR A 69 -2.94 -30.27 -10.07
N PRO A 70 -2.47 -29.29 -10.88
CA PRO A 70 -1.25 -28.57 -10.57
C PRO A 70 -1.37 -27.68 -9.33
N ILE A 71 -2.57 -27.25 -8.94
CA ILE A 71 -2.81 -26.43 -7.74
C ILE A 71 -2.77 -27.33 -6.50
N PHE A 72 -3.60 -28.37 -6.51
CA PHE A 72 -3.86 -29.15 -5.30
C PHE A 72 -2.74 -30.12 -4.92
N LYS A 73 -1.84 -30.47 -5.86
CA LYS A 73 -0.64 -31.27 -5.56
C LYS A 73 0.28 -30.65 -4.49
N HIS A 74 0.17 -29.33 -4.27
CA HIS A 74 0.98 -28.61 -3.29
C HIS A 74 0.47 -28.77 -1.86
N PHE A 75 -0.74 -29.29 -1.67
CA PHE A 75 -1.36 -29.46 -0.36
C PHE A 75 -1.34 -30.93 0.08
N GLN A 76 -0.80 -31.17 1.27
CA GLN A 76 -0.84 -32.50 1.93
C GLN A 76 -2.23 -32.85 2.44
N ALA A 77 -3.03 -31.85 2.80
CA ALA A 77 -4.40 -32.05 3.23
C ALA A 77 -5.28 -30.87 2.84
N THR A 78 -6.50 -31.16 2.42
CA THR A 78 -7.54 -30.17 2.20
C THR A 78 -8.83 -30.61 2.88
N HIS A 79 -9.66 -29.66 3.25
CA HIS A 79 -10.95 -29.94 3.86
C HIS A 79 -11.96 -28.86 3.46
N HIS A 80 -13.08 -29.27 2.89
CA HIS A 80 -14.21 -28.41 2.54
C HIS A 80 -15.42 -28.75 3.42
N VAL A 81 -16.02 -27.72 4.01
CA VAL A 81 -17.30 -27.81 4.72
C VAL A 81 -18.33 -27.03 3.93
N THR A 82 -19.34 -27.72 3.41
CA THR A 82 -20.50 -27.10 2.74
C THR A 82 -21.65 -26.93 3.73
N SER A 83 -22.35 -25.79 3.67
CA SER A 83 -23.43 -25.46 4.59
C SER A 83 -24.47 -24.52 3.97
N ASN A 84 -25.53 -24.21 4.73
CA ASN A 84 -26.55 -23.23 4.36
C ASN A 84 -27.17 -23.46 2.97
N THR A 85 -27.39 -24.74 2.61
CA THR A 85 -27.83 -25.13 1.27
C THR A 85 -29.30 -24.77 1.01
N THR A 86 -29.53 -24.07 -0.09
CA THR A 86 -30.87 -23.84 -0.68
C THR A 86 -30.92 -24.53 -2.04
N ILE A 87 -32.06 -25.17 -2.33
CA ILE A 87 -32.27 -25.94 -3.57
C ILE A 87 -33.68 -25.61 -4.07
N GLU A 88 -33.78 -25.18 -5.32
CA GLU A 88 -35.02 -24.93 -6.04
C GLU A 88 -35.04 -25.83 -7.30
N ILE A 89 -36.08 -26.67 -7.41
CA ILE A 89 -36.21 -27.71 -8.45
C ILE A 89 -37.40 -27.35 -9.33
N ASP A 90 -37.19 -27.37 -10.65
CA ASP A 90 -38.19 -27.19 -11.69
C ASP A 90 -38.04 -28.28 -12.76
N GLY A 91 -38.84 -29.34 -12.63
CA GLY A 91 -38.80 -30.50 -13.52
C GLY A 91 -37.42 -31.19 -13.50
N ASP A 92 -36.75 -31.19 -14.65
CA ASP A 92 -35.41 -31.76 -14.84
C ASP A 92 -34.27 -30.73 -14.65
N ARG A 93 -34.59 -29.52 -14.18
CA ARG A 93 -33.60 -28.48 -13.89
C ARG A 93 -33.67 -28.10 -12.41
N ALA A 94 -32.53 -27.71 -11.85
CA ALA A 94 -32.49 -27.17 -10.50
C ALA A 94 -31.44 -26.07 -10.39
N THR A 95 -31.68 -25.15 -9.45
CA THR A 95 -30.65 -24.24 -8.96
C THR A 95 -30.42 -24.50 -7.49
N ALA A 96 -29.17 -24.35 -7.06
CA ALA A 96 -28.84 -24.42 -5.65
C ALA A 96 -27.86 -23.30 -5.27
N THR A 97 -27.80 -23.02 -3.98
CA THR A 97 -26.75 -22.17 -3.39
C THR A 97 -26.29 -22.84 -2.12
N SER A 98 -24.98 -22.99 -1.93
CA SER A 98 -24.37 -23.53 -0.71
C SER A 98 -23.17 -22.70 -0.31
N TYR A 99 -23.00 -22.47 0.98
CA TYR A 99 -21.84 -21.79 1.53
C TYR A 99 -20.72 -22.81 1.70
N PHE A 100 -19.48 -22.39 1.56
CA PHE A 100 -18.34 -23.27 1.82
C PHE A 100 -17.30 -22.60 2.70
N HIS A 101 -16.62 -23.40 3.51
CA HIS A 101 -15.38 -23.06 4.18
C HIS A 101 -14.35 -24.10 3.75
N ALA A 102 -13.19 -23.67 3.28
CA ALA A 102 -12.14 -24.56 2.79
C ALA A 102 -10.81 -24.25 3.46
N VAL A 103 -10.14 -25.29 3.98
CA VAL A 103 -8.79 -25.20 4.55
C VAL A 103 -7.88 -26.10 3.73
N HIS A 104 -6.82 -25.55 3.14
CA HIS A 104 -5.79 -26.30 2.42
C HIS A 104 -4.43 -26.11 3.09
N ARG A 105 -3.71 -27.21 3.33
CA ARG A 105 -2.47 -27.22 4.10
C ARG A 105 -1.31 -27.79 3.28
N PRO A 106 -0.28 -26.99 2.98
CA PRO A 106 0.93 -27.46 2.30
C PRO A 106 1.71 -28.48 3.12
N SER A 107 1.77 -28.26 4.43
CA SER A 107 2.43 -29.13 5.38
C SER A 107 1.52 -29.40 6.57
N LEU A 108 1.44 -30.66 7.01
CA LEU A 108 0.76 -31.01 8.26
C LEU A 108 1.57 -30.58 9.50
N GLU A 109 2.88 -30.40 9.35
CA GLU A 109 3.81 -30.08 10.44
C GLU A 109 3.89 -28.58 10.74
N CYS A 110 3.68 -27.71 9.75
CA CYS A 110 3.65 -26.25 9.91
C CYS A 110 2.20 -25.75 9.87
N THR A 111 1.66 -25.30 11.00
CA THR A 111 0.27 -24.80 11.08
C THR A 111 0.12 -23.34 10.65
N ALA A 112 1.23 -22.59 10.61
CA ALA A 112 1.25 -21.21 10.13
C ALA A 112 1.05 -21.13 8.60
N GLU A 113 1.50 -22.14 7.86
CA GLU A 113 1.31 -22.25 6.41
C GLU A 113 -0.02 -22.95 6.09
N HIS A 114 -1.01 -22.16 5.68
CA HIS A 114 -2.30 -22.65 5.24
C HIS A 114 -2.95 -21.66 4.28
N SER A 115 -3.90 -22.15 3.49
CA SER A 115 -4.90 -21.34 2.80
C SER A 115 -6.25 -21.63 3.44
N TYR A 116 -6.91 -20.61 4.01
CA TYR A 116 -8.23 -20.72 4.60
C TYR A 116 -9.16 -19.72 3.94
N MET A 117 -10.27 -20.19 3.42
CA MET A 117 -11.19 -19.35 2.65
C MET A 117 -12.62 -19.73 2.93
N GLY A 118 -13.53 -18.78 2.72
CA GLY A 118 -14.95 -19.03 2.79
C GLY A 118 -15.68 -18.29 1.68
N GLY A 119 -16.75 -18.89 1.19
CA GLY A 119 -17.45 -18.38 0.04
C GLY A 119 -18.82 -19.01 -0.19
N VAL A 120 -19.34 -18.77 -1.38
CA VAL A 120 -20.64 -19.25 -1.84
C VAL A 120 -20.46 -19.95 -3.17
N TYR A 121 -20.99 -21.17 -3.26
CA TYR A 121 -21.22 -21.88 -4.51
C TYR A 121 -22.64 -21.63 -5.00
N ARG A 122 -22.78 -21.29 -6.28
CA ARG A 122 -24.05 -21.27 -7.00
C ARG A 122 -24.05 -22.36 -8.05
N TRP A 123 -25.12 -23.15 -8.06
CA TRP A 123 -25.21 -24.36 -8.85
C TRP A 123 -26.36 -24.23 -9.84
N THR A 124 -26.10 -24.54 -11.10
CA THR A 124 -27.10 -24.85 -12.11
C THR A 124 -26.97 -26.33 -12.44
N LEU A 125 -28.06 -27.07 -12.27
CA LEU A 125 -28.08 -28.53 -12.32
C LEU A 125 -29.12 -29.00 -13.32
N HIS A 126 -28.83 -30.13 -13.94
CA HIS A 126 -29.69 -30.79 -14.91
C HIS A 126 -29.79 -32.28 -14.59
N ARG A 127 -30.98 -32.86 -14.78
CA ARG A 127 -31.22 -34.29 -14.59
C ARG A 127 -31.24 -35.03 -15.93
N GLU A 128 -30.36 -36.02 -16.07
CA GLU A 128 -30.32 -36.93 -17.22
C GLU A 128 -30.50 -38.36 -16.75
N HIS A 129 -31.51 -39.06 -17.28
CA HIS A 129 -31.75 -40.48 -16.99
C HIS A 129 -31.78 -40.83 -15.48
N SER A 130 -32.35 -39.94 -14.65
CA SER A 130 -32.42 -40.01 -13.17
C SER A 130 -31.15 -39.64 -12.40
N THR A 131 -30.12 -39.12 -13.07
CA THR A 131 -28.89 -38.62 -12.45
C THR A 131 -28.85 -37.10 -12.54
N TRP A 132 -28.62 -36.42 -11.43
CA TRP A 132 -28.36 -34.98 -11.42
C TRP A 132 -26.89 -34.72 -11.73
N LEU A 133 -26.64 -33.77 -12.62
CA LEU A 133 -25.31 -33.38 -13.10
C LEU A 133 -25.15 -31.86 -13.00
N ILE A 134 -23.91 -31.41 -12.82
CA ILE A 134 -23.56 -29.99 -12.80
C ILE A 134 -23.50 -29.47 -14.23
N GLU A 135 -24.35 -28.48 -14.54
CA GLU A 135 -24.29 -27.72 -15.80
C GLU A 135 -23.41 -26.47 -15.62
N LEU A 136 -23.52 -25.82 -14.47
CA LEU A 136 -22.66 -24.72 -14.10
C LEU A 136 -22.45 -24.68 -12.59
N LEU A 137 -21.19 -24.60 -12.15
CA LEU A 137 -20.83 -24.25 -10.79
C LEU A 137 -20.14 -22.89 -10.81
N GLU A 138 -20.61 -21.93 -10.02
CA GLU A 138 -19.95 -20.65 -9.84
C GLU A 138 -19.47 -20.53 -8.40
N GLU A 139 -18.16 -20.35 -8.23
CA GLU A 139 -17.53 -20.12 -6.94
C GLU A 139 -17.28 -18.62 -6.72
N GLU A 140 -17.76 -18.11 -5.60
CA GLU A 140 -17.50 -16.75 -5.15
C GLU A 140 -16.84 -16.79 -3.76
N PHE A 141 -15.60 -16.34 -3.67
CA PHE A 141 -14.94 -16.14 -2.37
C PHE A 141 -15.53 -14.91 -1.67
N THR A 142 -15.88 -15.06 -0.40
CA THR A 142 -16.35 -13.97 0.47
C THR A 142 -15.25 -13.42 1.36
N TRP A 143 -14.27 -14.25 1.73
CA TRP A 143 -13.09 -13.88 2.48
C TRP A 143 -11.98 -14.93 2.30
N LEU A 144 -10.73 -14.53 2.54
CA LEU A 144 -9.55 -15.38 2.52
C LEU A 144 -8.62 -15.00 3.69
N SER A 145 -7.93 -16.00 4.21
CA SER A 145 -6.96 -15.92 5.31
C SER A 145 -5.82 -16.89 5.04
N GLY A 146 -4.57 -16.47 5.26
CA GLY A 146 -3.39 -17.26 4.90
C GLY A 146 -2.93 -17.04 3.46
N GLN A 147 -2.20 -18.01 2.90
CA GLN A 147 -1.59 -17.91 1.56
C GLN A 147 -2.65 -18.08 0.46
N ASN A 148 -2.49 -17.42 -0.68
CA ASN A 148 -3.40 -17.60 -1.80
C ASN A 148 -3.06 -18.90 -2.54
N MET A 149 -4.07 -19.67 -2.93
CA MET A 149 -3.87 -20.88 -3.74
C MET A 149 -3.15 -20.61 -5.07
N THR A 150 -3.31 -19.40 -5.62
CA THR A 150 -2.65 -19.01 -6.87
C THR A 150 -1.15 -18.80 -6.72
N ASP A 151 -0.64 -18.59 -5.49
CA ASP A 151 0.79 -18.40 -5.24
C ASP A 151 1.60 -19.68 -5.54
N TYR A 152 0.94 -20.83 -5.60
CA TYR A 152 1.54 -22.11 -5.99
C TYR A 152 1.59 -22.35 -7.51
N LEU A 153 1.13 -21.40 -8.35
CA LEU A 153 1.06 -21.55 -9.82
C LEU A 153 2.38 -21.29 -10.57
N VAL A 154 3.54 -21.42 -9.92
CA VAL A 154 4.85 -20.95 -10.43
C VAL A 154 5.30 -21.61 -11.75
N ASP A 155 4.69 -22.71 -12.20
CA ASP A 155 5.12 -23.47 -13.40
C ASP A 155 4.03 -23.78 -14.46
N ALA A 156 2.89 -23.08 -14.49
CA ALA A 156 1.90 -23.30 -15.56
C ALA A 156 2.35 -22.67 -16.90
N PRO A 157 2.22 -23.36 -18.06
CA PRO A 157 2.60 -22.79 -19.35
C PRO A 157 1.77 -21.54 -19.65
N LEU A 158 2.46 -20.44 -19.95
CA LEU A 158 1.88 -19.15 -20.38
C LEU A 158 0.95 -19.36 -21.58
N GLY A 159 -0.35 -19.44 -21.30
CA GLY A 159 -1.39 -19.65 -22.31
C GLY A 159 -2.84 -19.53 -21.82
N VAL A 160 -3.07 -19.24 -20.54
CA VAL A 160 -4.42 -19.03 -20.00
C VAL A 160 -4.50 -17.59 -19.49
N SER A 161 -5.29 -16.76 -20.17
CA SER A 161 -5.67 -15.44 -19.70
C SER A 161 -6.49 -15.59 -18.42
N ALA A 162 -5.86 -15.37 -17.26
CA ALA A 162 -6.56 -15.26 -15.99
C ALA A 162 -7.27 -13.90 -15.92
N GLN A 163 -8.40 -13.77 -16.60
CA GLN A 163 -9.40 -12.77 -16.25
C GLN A 163 -10.24 -13.35 -15.13
N THR A 164 -9.93 -12.96 -13.90
CA THR A 164 -10.67 -13.41 -12.73
C THR A 164 -11.87 -12.50 -12.44
N ASN A 165 -13.01 -12.77 -13.09
CA ASN A 165 -14.35 -12.24 -12.73
C ASN A 165 -14.92 -12.82 -11.41
N LEU A 166 -14.69 -12.17 -10.26
CA LEU A 166 -15.58 -12.36 -9.11
C LEU A 166 -16.89 -11.58 -9.35
N ALA A 167 -18.00 -12.29 -9.62
CA ALA A 167 -19.34 -11.70 -9.71
C ALA A 167 -19.89 -11.49 -8.29
N GLN A 168 -19.88 -10.27 -7.75
CA GLN A 168 -20.95 -9.26 -7.89
C GLN A 168 -22.31 -9.77 -7.42
N SER A 169 -22.62 -9.51 -6.15
CA SER A 169 -24.02 -9.33 -5.71
C SER A 169 -24.72 -8.32 -6.63
N PRO A 170 -26.04 -8.44 -6.89
CA PRO A 170 -26.74 -7.61 -7.86
C PRO A 170 -26.94 -6.19 -7.32
N ARG A 171 -25.87 -5.40 -7.29
CA ARG A 171 -25.96 -3.96 -7.48
C ARG A 171 -26.09 -3.75 -8.98
N ALA A 172 -27.18 -3.14 -9.40
CA ALA A 172 -27.47 -2.80 -10.79
C ALA A 172 -26.20 -2.33 -11.53
N SER A 173 -25.92 -2.94 -12.68
CA SER A 173 -24.93 -2.56 -13.71
C SER A 173 -24.47 -1.10 -13.58
N MET A 174 -23.45 -0.84 -12.77
CA MET A 174 -22.69 0.40 -12.77
C MET A 174 -21.28 0.07 -13.25
N ALA A 175 -20.74 0.90 -14.14
CA ALA A 175 -19.35 0.80 -14.57
C ALA A 175 -18.42 0.81 -13.33
N LYS A 176 -17.27 0.11 -13.41
CA LYS A 176 -16.30 0.10 -12.32
C LYS A 176 -15.84 1.54 -12.03
N PRO A 177 -15.64 1.94 -10.76
CA PRO A 177 -15.09 3.25 -10.44
C PRO A 177 -13.70 3.38 -11.05
N VAL A 178 -13.38 4.53 -11.62
CA VAL A 178 -12.04 4.80 -12.17
C VAL A 178 -11.26 5.65 -11.18
N LEU A 179 -10.14 5.15 -10.66
CA LEU A 179 -9.24 5.86 -9.75
C LEU A 179 -8.03 6.43 -10.51
N ALA A 180 -7.88 7.75 -10.47
CA ALA A 180 -6.71 8.43 -11.03
C ALA A 180 -5.54 8.45 -10.03
N LEU A 181 -4.37 7.96 -10.46
CA LEU A 181 -3.15 7.86 -9.67
C LEU A 181 -2.07 8.77 -10.25
N VAL A 182 -1.70 9.83 -9.55
CA VAL A 182 -0.65 10.78 -9.97
C VAL A 182 0.70 10.39 -9.36
N ASP A 183 1.71 10.13 -10.20
CA ASP A 183 3.11 9.79 -9.84
C ASP A 183 3.28 8.61 -8.85
N TYR A 184 2.37 7.64 -8.87
CA TYR A 184 2.33 6.52 -7.91
C TYR A 184 3.56 5.58 -7.97
N PHE A 185 4.18 5.42 -9.12
CA PHE A 185 5.18 4.37 -9.41
C PHE A 185 6.54 4.52 -8.70
N PHE A 186 6.89 5.71 -8.20
CA PHE A 186 8.23 5.97 -7.66
C PHE A 186 8.48 5.46 -6.25
N TYR A 187 7.42 5.32 -5.47
CA TYR A 187 7.53 5.16 -4.02
C TYR A 187 6.97 3.83 -3.53
N MET A 188 6.19 3.11 -4.34
CA MET A 188 5.60 1.83 -3.96
C MET A 188 5.98 0.79 -5.01
N GLY A 189 6.38 -0.40 -4.58
CA GLY A 189 6.85 -1.45 -5.49
C GLY A 189 5.82 -1.79 -6.58
N PRO A 190 6.28 -2.24 -7.76
CA PRO A 190 5.40 -2.61 -8.85
C PRO A 190 4.52 -3.83 -8.53
N ILE A 191 4.89 -4.67 -7.55
CA ILE A 191 4.17 -5.89 -7.20
C ILE A 191 2.84 -5.56 -6.52
N GLU A 192 2.80 -4.53 -5.68
CA GLU A 192 1.63 -4.21 -4.86
C GLU A 192 0.59 -3.39 -5.64
N MET A 193 1.06 -2.55 -6.56
CA MET A 193 0.21 -1.98 -7.61
C MET A 193 -0.42 -3.08 -8.47
N LEU A 194 0.32 -4.15 -8.79
CA LEU A 194 -0.20 -5.30 -9.53
C LEU A 194 -1.21 -6.12 -8.71
N LEU A 195 -1.05 -6.22 -7.39
CA LEU A 195 -2.01 -6.88 -6.49
C LEU A 195 -3.35 -6.11 -6.42
N ASP A 196 -3.32 -4.79 -6.31
CA ASP A 196 -4.53 -3.94 -6.33
C ASP A 196 -5.16 -3.83 -7.73
N LEU A 197 -4.35 -3.88 -8.80
CA LEU A 197 -4.82 -4.05 -10.18
C LEU A 197 -5.51 -5.41 -10.38
N ALA A 198 -4.98 -6.47 -9.79
CA ALA A 198 -5.52 -7.83 -9.87
C ALA A 198 -6.81 -8.02 -9.07
N ALA A 199 -6.99 -7.29 -7.95
CA ALA A 199 -8.24 -7.28 -7.18
C ALA A 199 -9.45 -6.83 -8.02
N GLY A 200 -9.22 -5.95 -9.01
CA GLY A 200 -10.21 -5.61 -10.03
C GLY A 200 -11.41 -4.79 -9.54
N ASP A 201 -11.34 -4.23 -8.34
CA ASP A 201 -12.42 -3.41 -7.76
C ASP A 201 -12.56 -2.04 -8.43
N PHE A 202 -11.45 -1.52 -8.98
CA PHE A 202 -11.37 -0.24 -9.66
C PHE A 202 -10.65 -0.37 -11.01
N GLU A 203 -10.97 0.51 -11.93
CA GLU A 203 -10.13 0.78 -13.09
C GLU A 203 -9.12 1.87 -12.74
N TYR A 204 -7.89 1.75 -13.22
CA TYR A 204 -6.83 2.71 -12.89
C TYR A 204 -6.50 3.58 -14.08
N LEU A 205 -6.36 4.88 -13.81
CA LEU A 205 -5.81 5.86 -14.73
C LEU A 205 -4.50 6.38 -14.14
N PHE A 206 -3.38 6.11 -14.79
CA PHE A 206 -2.07 6.57 -14.32
C PHE A 206 -1.72 7.92 -14.95
N ILE A 207 -1.32 8.88 -14.13
CA ILE A 207 -0.97 10.24 -14.56
C ILE A 207 0.49 10.51 -14.21
N PHE A 208 1.30 10.83 -15.20
CA PHE A 208 2.75 11.02 -15.07
C PHE A 208 3.12 12.50 -15.19
N SER A 209 3.92 13.02 -14.24
CA SER A 209 4.31 14.44 -14.23
C SER A 209 5.49 14.79 -15.14
N MET A 210 6.28 13.80 -15.58
CA MET A 210 7.47 13.98 -16.43
C MET A 210 8.53 14.89 -15.78
N ARG A 211 8.56 14.94 -14.45
CA ARG A 211 9.52 15.72 -13.65
C ARG A 211 10.79 14.94 -13.34
N SER A 212 10.75 13.63 -13.53
CA SER A 212 11.86 12.71 -13.35
C SER A 212 12.26 12.08 -14.67
N PRO A 213 13.56 11.86 -14.95
CA PRO A 213 14.00 11.13 -16.14
C PRO A 213 13.34 9.75 -16.30
N TRP A 214 12.94 9.13 -15.18
CA TRP A 214 12.32 7.81 -15.14
C TRP A 214 10.83 7.82 -15.51
N ASP A 215 10.16 8.98 -15.42
CA ASP A 215 8.74 9.11 -15.75
C ASP A 215 8.48 8.66 -17.18
N ALA A 216 9.36 9.02 -18.10
CA ALA A 216 9.22 8.68 -19.51
C ALA A 216 9.35 7.17 -19.76
N GLU A 217 10.24 6.49 -19.03
CA GLU A 217 10.41 5.04 -19.14
C GLU A 217 9.17 4.31 -18.60
N ALA A 218 8.75 4.66 -17.37
CA ALA A 218 7.58 4.07 -16.74
C ALA A 218 6.29 4.34 -17.55
N TYR A 219 6.12 5.57 -18.05
CA TYR A 219 5.01 5.93 -18.94
C TYR A 219 4.98 5.03 -20.18
N ASN A 220 6.13 4.82 -20.84
CA ASN A 220 6.21 3.96 -22.02
C ASN A 220 5.92 2.50 -21.67
N GLU A 221 6.50 1.97 -20.59
CA GLU A 221 6.25 0.60 -20.13
C GLU A 221 4.75 0.37 -19.84
N PHE A 222 4.10 1.29 -19.13
CA PHE A 222 2.70 1.17 -18.78
C PHE A 222 1.81 1.22 -20.03
N ARG A 223 2.13 2.13 -20.96
CA ARG A 223 1.44 2.26 -22.25
C ARG A 223 1.61 1.00 -23.11
N GLU A 224 2.81 0.43 -23.17
CA GLU A 224 3.09 -0.81 -23.92
C GLU A 224 2.36 -2.02 -23.34
N ARG A 225 2.13 -2.02 -22.02
CA ARG A 225 1.28 -3.00 -21.32
C ARG A 225 -0.23 -2.76 -21.50
N GLY A 226 -0.63 -1.72 -22.24
CA GLY A 226 -2.03 -1.39 -22.48
C GLY A 226 -2.74 -0.77 -21.28
N LEU A 227 -2.01 -0.26 -20.28
CA LEU A 227 -2.58 0.47 -19.15
C LEU A 227 -3.04 1.86 -19.59
N ASN A 228 -4.07 2.39 -18.94
CA ASN A 228 -4.57 3.72 -19.22
C ASN A 228 -3.65 4.78 -18.59
N VAL A 229 -2.94 5.53 -19.44
CA VAL A 229 -1.96 6.53 -19.01
C VAL A 229 -2.27 7.91 -19.59
N GLN A 230 -1.97 8.96 -18.83
CA GLN A 230 -2.06 10.36 -19.26
C GLN A 230 -0.83 11.14 -18.76
N LEU A 231 -0.55 12.27 -19.40
CA LEU A 231 0.44 13.23 -18.92
C LEU A 231 -0.26 14.25 -18.01
N LEU A 232 0.38 14.59 -16.88
CA LEU A 232 -0.15 15.56 -15.93
C LEU A 232 -0.39 16.92 -16.58
N GLU A 233 0.52 17.37 -17.46
CA GLU A 233 0.35 18.63 -18.19
C GLU A 233 -0.92 18.65 -19.05
N ASP A 234 -1.24 17.54 -19.72
CA ASP A 234 -2.44 17.42 -20.53
C ASP A 234 -3.70 17.47 -19.65
N VAL A 235 -3.67 16.77 -18.51
CA VAL A 235 -4.77 16.80 -17.53
C VAL A 235 -4.94 18.19 -16.93
N ILE A 236 -3.86 18.94 -16.68
CA ILE A 236 -3.94 20.33 -16.20
C ILE A 236 -4.59 21.24 -17.26
N ARG A 237 -4.19 21.10 -18.53
CA ARG A 237 -4.75 21.92 -19.63
C ARG A 237 -6.20 21.55 -19.93
N GLU A 238 -6.53 20.27 -19.85
CA GLU A 238 -7.82 19.69 -20.22
C GLU A 238 -8.34 18.72 -19.13
N PRO A 239 -8.78 19.22 -17.95
CA PRO A 239 -9.18 18.35 -16.84
C PRO A 239 -10.32 17.38 -17.18
N HIS A 240 -11.18 17.77 -18.13
CA HIS A 240 -12.31 16.96 -18.59
C HIS A 240 -11.91 15.60 -19.18
N ARG A 241 -10.65 15.42 -19.59
CA ARG A 241 -10.10 14.13 -20.04
C ARG A 241 -10.27 13.02 -19.01
N ILE A 242 -10.31 13.39 -17.74
CA ILE A 242 -10.43 12.46 -16.61
C ILE A 242 -11.73 12.68 -15.84
N ALA A 243 -12.72 13.39 -16.39
CA ALA A 243 -14.00 13.67 -15.74
C ALA A 243 -14.85 12.40 -15.48
N HIS A 244 -14.46 11.27 -16.07
CA HIS A 244 -15.06 9.96 -15.81
C HIS A 244 -14.47 9.29 -14.55
N CYS A 245 -13.39 9.82 -13.98
CA CYS A 245 -12.80 9.31 -12.74
C CYS A 245 -13.74 9.54 -11.56
N SER A 246 -13.81 8.54 -10.68
CA SER A 246 -14.58 8.55 -9.44
C SER A 246 -13.75 9.03 -8.24
N GLY A 247 -12.43 9.02 -8.38
CA GLY A 247 -11.49 9.47 -7.34
C GLY A 247 -10.13 9.81 -7.94
N ILE A 248 -9.32 10.53 -7.18
CA ILE A 248 -7.96 10.90 -7.55
C ILE A 248 -7.07 10.92 -6.31
N THR A 249 -5.82 10.49 -6.44
CA THR A 249 -4.82 10.61 -5.38
C THR A 249 -3.40 10.73 -5.94
N SER A 250 -2.44 11.13 -5.09
CA SER A 250 -1.02 11.22 -5.44
C SER A 250 -0.13 10.83 -4.27
N ILE A 251 1.07 10.31 -4.58
CA ILE A 251 2.08 9.96 -3.57
C ILE A 251 3.24 10.95 -3.50
N GLY A 252 3.30 11.95 -4.39
CA GLY A 252 4.42 12.89 -4.46
C GLY A 252 4.12 14.23 -3.78
N ASP A 253 5.04 14.74 -2.95
CA ASP A 253 4.95 16.10 -2.40
C ASP A 253 4.88 17.16 -3.51
N THR A 254 5.56 16.88 -4.63
CA THR A 254 5.66 17.82 -5.75
C THR A 254 4.34 17.93 -6.52
N THR A 255 3.49 16.91 -6.53
CA THR A 255 2.24 16.87 -7.30
C THR A 255 0.98 17.08 -6.46
N LEU A 256 1.10 17.21 -5.13
CA LEU A 256 0.00 17.45 -4.20
C LEU A 256 -0.87 18.65 -4.61
N ARG A 257 -0.22 19.74 -5.01
CA ARG A 257 -0.85 21.03 -5.39
C ARG A 257 -1.59 20.96 -6.72
N GLU A 258 -1.02 20.29 -7.71
CA GLU A 258 -1.66 20.10 -9.01
C GLU A 258 -2.83 19.12 -8.88
N THR A 259 -2.62 18.02 -8.16
CA THR A 259 -3.63 16.97 -7.92
C THR A 259 -4.85 17.54 -7.20
N SER A 260 -4.66 18.34 -6.14
CA SER A 260 -5.77 19.00 -5.42
C SER A 260 -6.57 19.97 -6.28
N ARG A 261 -5.92 20.72 -7.17
CA ARG A 261 -6.61 21.63 -8.12
C ARG A 261 -7.39 20.86 -9.17
N ILE A 262 -6.82 19.77 -9.70
CA ILE A 262 -7.51 18.88 -10.65
C ILE A 262 -8.74 18.26 -9.97
N ALA A 263 -8.57 17.73 -8.75
CA ALA A 263 -9.65 17.16 -7.96
C ALA A 263 -10.80 18.16 -7.75
N ALA A 264 -10.47 19.39 -7.31
CA ALA A 264 -11.45 20.45 -7.10
C ALA A 264 -12.19 20.85 -8.39
N ASN A 265 -11.48 20.97 -9.51
CA ASN A 265 -12.08 21.30 -10.81
C ASN A 265 -13.07 20.24 -11.30
N LEU A 266 -12.88 18.99 -10.89
CA LEU A 266 -13.70 17.85 -11.28
C LEU A 266 -14.76 17.47 -10.24
N GLY A 267 -14.80 18.16 -9.10
CA GLY A 267 -15.72 17.84 -8.01
C GLY A 267 -15.35 16.55 -7.25
N LEU A 268 -14.10 16.10 -7.34
CA LEU A 268 -13.58 14.96 -6.58
C LEU A 268 -13.19 15.43 -5.18
N THR A 269 -14.12 15.31 -4.22
CA THR A 269 -14.02 15.97 -2.91
C THR A 269 -13.20 15.22 -1.86
N HIS A 270 -12.87 13.95 -2.10
CA HIS A 270 -12.22 13.07 -1.11
C HIS A 270 -10.69 13.03 -1.23
N TYR A 271 -10.10 14.15 -1.66
CA TYR A 271 -8.67 14.42 -1.64
C TYR A 271 -8.42 15.76 -0.94
N HIS A 272 -7.15 16.13 -0.72
CA HIS A 272 -6.79 17.43 -0.14
C HIS A 272 -7.41 18.58 -0.94
N SER A 273 -8.02 19.54 -0.25
CA SER A 273 -8.51 20.76 -0.90
C SER A 273 -7.33 21.63 -1.37
N PRO A 274 -7.49 22.49 -2.39
CA PRO A 274 -6.41 23.35 -2.87
C PRO A 274 -5.76 24.21 -1.77
N ASP A 275 -6.57 24.75 -0.85
CA ASP A 275 -6.09 25.59 0.26
C ASP A 275 -5.25 24.77 1.26
N VAL A 276 -5.70 23.55 1.58
CA VAL A 276 -4.96 22.63 2.46
C VAL A 276 -3.66 22.19 1.78
N ALA A 277 -3.71 21.82 0.49
CA ALA A 277 -2.52 21.44 -0.28
C ALA A 277 -1.51 22.59 -0.37
N ASP A 278 -1.96 23.82 -0.60
CA ASP A 278 -1.08 25.00 -0.59
C ASP A 278 -0.48 25.26 0.80
N THR A 279 -1.27 25.07 1.87
CA THR A 279 -0.80 25.24 3.26
C THR A 279 0.21 24.15 3.66
N ILE A 280 -0.02 22.90 3.25
CA ILE A 280 0.90 21.78 3.51
C ILE A 280 2.21 21.97 2.75
N SER A 281 2.16 22.27 1.44
CA SER A 281 3.35 22.35 0.59
C SER A 281 4.19 23.62 0.79
N GLU A 282 3.70 24.59 1.55
CA GLU A 282 4.35 25.88 1.76
C GLU A 282 4.66 26.06 3.24
N LYS A 283 5.95 26.00 3.60
CA LYS A 283 6.40 25.93 4.99
C LYS A 283 6.05 27.19 5.80
N VAL A 284 6.00 28.38 5.19
CA VAL A 284 5.57 29.61 5.90
C VAL A 284 4.08 29.50 6.26
N LEU A 285 3.24 29.11 5.31
CA LEU A 285 1.80 28.89 5.57
C LEU A 285 1.58 27.79 6.61
N GLN A 286 2.34 26.69 6.50
CA GLN A 286 2.30 25.59 7.45
C GLN A 286 2.65 26.08 8.86
N ARG A 287 3.76 26.81 9.03
CA ARG A 287 4.18 27.35 10.32
C ARG A 287 3.18 28.33 10.90
N GLN A 288 2.57 29.18 10.07
CA GLN A 288 1.51 30.10 10.50
C GLN A 288 0.27 29.33 10.98
N ALA A 289 -0.16 28.30 10.27
CA ALA A 289 -1.31 27.47 10.65
C ALA A 289 -1.06 26.73 11.97
N LEU A 290 0.12 26.12 12.12
CA LEU A 290 0.56 25.49 13.36
C LEU A 290 0.62 26.48 14.53
N GLN A 291 1.09 27.72 14.30
CA GLN A 291 1.15 28.76 15.32
C GLN A 291 -0.25 29.18 15.76
N ASN A 292 -1.17 29.37 14.81
CA ASN A 292 -2.58 29.71 15.09
C ASN A 292 -3.29 28.59 15.84
N GLY A 293 -2.93 27.33 15.58
CA GLY A 293 -3.43 26.15 16.27
C GLY A 293 -2.77 25.88 17.64
N GLY A 294 -1.77 26.67 18.05
CA GLY A 294 -1.02 26.45 19.29
C GLY A 294 -0.24 25.13 19.29
N VAL A 295 0.16 24.63 18.12
CA VAL A 295 0.86 23.36 17.97
C VAL A 295 2.35 23.56 18.27
N PRO A 296 2.98 22.71 19.11
CA PRO A 296 4.41 22.80 19.40
C PRO A 296 5.26 22.73 18.12
N GLN A 297 6.11 23.72 17.89
CA GLN A 297 6.96 23.89 16.71
C GLN A 297 8.14 24.82 17.07
N PRO A 298 9.24 24.85 16.30
CA PRO A 298 10.34 25.76 16.58
C PRO A 298 9.94 27.22 16.42
N GLU A 299 10.62 28.13 17.12
CA GLU A 299 10.58 29.56 16.81
C GLU A 299 11.06 29.77 15.37
N TRP A 300 10.36 30.59 14.59
CA TRP A 300 10.62 30.74 13.17
C TRP A 300 10.30 32.16 12.69
N ILE A 301 10.90 32.55 11.57
CA ILE A 301 10.53 33.73 10.78
C ILE A 301 10.57 33.41 9.28
N GLU A 302 9.77 34.15 8.52
CA GLU A 302 9.92 34.22 7.06
C GLU A 302 11.07 35.17 6.71
N ILE A 303 11.85 34.80 5.70
CA ILE A 303 12.88 35.63 5.08
C ILE A 303 12.53 35.81 3.61
N ASP A 304 12.53 37.08 3.18
CA ASP A 304 12.66 37.46 1.78
C ASP A 304 14.12 37.85 1.52
N PRO A 305 14.91 37.00 0.82
CA PRO A 305 16.31 37.30 0.53
C PRO A 305 16.52 38.57 -0.30
N SER A 306 15.48 39.08 -0.98
CA SER A 306 15.56 40.34 -1.72
C SER A 306 15.62 41.57 -0.80
N ASP A 307 15.20 41.44 0.46
CA ASP A 307 15.37 42.48 1.46
C ASP A 307 16.78 42.43 2.08
N SER A 308 17.66 43.33 1.62
CA SER A 308 19.02 43.50 2.18
C SER A 308 19.12 43.69 3.71
N HIS A 309 18.01 44.00 4.40
CA HIS A 309 17.94 44.24 5.84
C HIS A 309 17.11 43.20 6.60
N TRP A 310 16.75 42.06 5.99
CA TRP A 310 15.92 41.01 6.61
C TRP A 310 16.36 40.62 8.03
N TRP A 311 17.68 40.64 8.28
CA TRP A 311 18.28 40.27 9.57
C TRP A 311 17.87 41.18 10.74
N GLN A 312 17.41 42.40 10.47
CA GLN A 312 16.93 43.33 11.50
C GLN A 312 15.62 42.87 12.14
N HIS A 313 14.89 41.98 11.46
CA HIS A 313 13.60 41.46 11.89
C HIS A 313 13.71 40.18 12.73
N ILE A 314 14.92 39.66 12.95
CA ILE A 314 15.14 38.42 13.69
C ILE A 314 14.98 38.66 15.20
N PRO A 315 14.14 37.87 15.88
CA PRO A 315 14.04 37.91 17.33
C PRO A 315 15.39 37.64 18.02
N PRO A 316 15.73 38.36 19.12
CA PRO A 316 16.96 38.10 19.86
C PRO A 316 17.08 36.68 20.44
N SER A 317 15.96 35.97 20.63
CA SER A 317 15.91 34.56 21.03
C SER A 317 16.44 33.65 19.92
N LEU A 318 15.94 33.84 18.70
CA LEU A 318 16.35 33.08 17.52
C LEU A 318 17.82 33.34 17.15
N ALA A 319 18.30 34.58 17.25
CA ALA A 319 19.67 34.95 16.87
C ALA A 319 20.77 34.45 17.84
N ARG A 320 20.42 33.89 19.00
CA ARG A 320 21.40 33.48 20.05
C ARG A 320 21.94 32.06 19.89
N GLY A 321 21.25 31.22 19.14
CA GLY A 321 21.61 29.82 18.96
C GLY A 321 21.76 29.45 17.49
N PRO A 322 22.14 28.19 17.23
CA PRO A 322 22.13 27.68 15.87
C PRO A 322 20.71 27.70 15.29
N MET A 323 20.64 27.89 13.98
CA MET A 323 19.39 27.99 13.24
C MET A 323 19.39 27.05 12.05
N ILE A 324 18.20 26.81 11.50
CA ILE A 324 17.98 26.08 10.27
C ILE A 324 17.47 27.06 9.22
N VAL A 325 18.20 27.18 8.12
CA VAL A 325 17.79 27.90 6.91
C VAL A 325 17.20 26.89 5.94
N LYS A 326 15.99 27.15 5.42
CA LYS A 326 15.36 26.28 4.42
C LYS A 326 14.44 27.05 3.48
N PRO A 327 14.32 26.62 2.21
CA PRO A 327 13.38 27.25 1.28
C PRO A 327 11.95 26.99 1.74
N SER A 328 11.03 27.92 1.44
CA SER A 328 9.63 27.77 1.84
C SER A 328 8.91 26.65 1.09
N ARG A 329 9.41 26.29 -0.09
CA ARG A 329 8.98 25.12 -0.86
C ARG A 329 10.17 24.25 -1.19
N GLY A 330 9.99 22.94 -1.11
CA GLY A 330 11.04 21.97 -1.40
C GLY A 330 10.73 20.62 -0.80
N TRP A 331 11.50 19.61 -1.19
CA TRP A 331 11.35 18.22 -0.76
C TRP A 331 12.73 17.59 -0.52
N GLY A 332 12.76 16.46 0.20
CA GLY A 332 13.97 15.67 0.42
C GLY A 332 15.09 16.41 1.16
N SER A 333 14.73 17.40 1.98
CA SER A 333 15.69 18.27 2.70
C SER A 333 16.62 19.07 1.76
N THR A 334 16.25 19.25 0.50
CA THR A 334 16.99 20.08 -0.47
C THR A 334 17.00 21.54 -0.02
N GLY A 335 18.19 22.14 0.09
CA GLY A 335 18.36 23.52 0.52
C GLY A 335 18.23 23.74 2.03
N VAL A 336 18.09 22.68 2.84
CA VAL A 336 18.07 22.78 4.31
C VAL A 336 19.49 22.80 4.85
N THR A 337 19.85 23.87 5.56
CA THR A 337 21.21 24.10 6.07
C THR A 337 21.17 24.50 7.55
N ARG A 338 22.03 23.89 8.36
CA ARG A 338 22.30 24.33 9.73
C ARG A 338 23.32 25.47 9.70
N VAL A 339 23.02 26.57 10.39
CA VAL A 339 23.87 27.75 10.46
C VAL A 339 24.12 28.11 11.93
N GLU A 340 25.34 28.46 12.31
CA GLU A 340 25.67 28.71 13.72
C GLU A 340 25.30 30.14 14.15
N ASN A 341 25.20 31.06 13.19
CA ASN A 341 24.99 32.48 13.41
C ASN A 341 24.39 33.18 12.17
N LEU A 342 24.14 34.48 12.27
CA LEU A 342 23.55 35.28 11.20
C LEU A 342 24.45 35.45 9.98
N ASP A 343 25.77 35.46 10.15
CA ASP A 343 26.69 35.60 9.01
C ASP A 343 26.66 34.32 8.16
N ASP A 344 26.64 33.15 8.80
CA ASP A 344 26.43 31.86 8.12
C ASP A 344 25.07 31.83 7.39
N ALA A 345 24.01 32.35 8.02
CA ALA A 345 22.68 32.46 7.41
C ALA A 345 22.69 33.37 6.17
N ARG A 346 23.41 34.50 6.23
CA ARG A 346 23.59 35.40 5.07
C ARG A 346 24.32 34.69 3.94
N VAL A 347 25.37 33.93 4.23
CA VAL A 347 26.09 33.14 3.22
C VAL A 347 25.19 32.08 2.59
N ALA A 348 24.39 31.37 3.39
CA ALA A 348 23.44 30.38 2.89
C ALA A 348 22.36 31.00 1.98
N LEU A 349 22.07 32.30 2.13
CA LEU A 349 21.05 33.03 1.39
C LEU A 349 21.61 33.94 0.28
N ASP A 350 22.93 34.03 0.08
CA ASP A 350 23.59 35.01 -0.81
C ASP A 350 23.21 34.86 -2.30
N SER A 351 22.60 33.73 -2.68
CA SER A 351 22.04 33.49 -4.02
C SER A 351 20.66 32.84 -3.97
N ALA A 352 19.98 32.95 -2.83
CA ALA A 352 18.66 32.40 -2.63
C ALA A 352 17.59 33.25 -3.32
N GLU A 353 16.71 32.62 -4.09
CA GLU A 353 15.53 33.27 -4.67
C GLU A 353 14.26 32.77 -3.98
N GLY A 354 13.19 33.57 -4.05
CA GLY A 354 11.89 33.21 -3.47
C GLY A 354 11.84 33.36 -1.96
N ARG A 355 10.90 32.66 -1.32
CA ARG A 355 10.65 32.76 0.13
C ARG A 355 11.42 31.69 0.89
N TRP A 356 11.95 32.07 2.05
CA TRP A 356 12.77 31.21 2.91
C TRP A 356 12.29 31.28 4.35
N LEU A 357 12.72 30.30 5.15
CA LEU A 357 12.50 30.28 6.59
C LEU A 357 13.83 30.22 7.30
N LEU A 358 13.87 30.90 8.45
CA LEU A 358 14.89 30.72 9.47
C LEU A 358 14.19 30.24 10.73
N GLU A 359 14.63 29.10 11.25
CA GLU A 359 14.03 28.45 12.41
C GLU A 359 15.09 28.17 13.47
N ALA A 360 14.70 28.18 14.74
CA ALA A 360 15.58 27.75 15.81
C ALA A 360 15.91 26.27 15.63
N GLU A 361 17.17 25.88 15.78
CA GLU A 361 17.52 24.48 15.91
C GLU A 361 16.85 23.91 17.17
N ILE A 362 16.07 22.86 17.01
CA ILE A 362 15.54 22.11 18.15
C ILE A 362 16.67 21.24 18.68
N SER A 363 17.27 21.64 19.81
CA SER A 363 18.36 20.90 20.45
C SER A 363 17.91 20.21 21.75
N GLY A 364 18.76 19.31 22.27
CA GLY A 364 18.56 18.67 23.59
C GLY A 364 17.64 17.44 23.58
N GLY A 365 17.03 17.12 22.45
CA GLY A 365 16.32 15.86 22.21
C GLY A 365 17.24 14.65 22.13
N HIS A 366 16.72 13.49 22.52
CA HIS A 366 17.36 12.20 22.26
C HIS A 366 16.28 11.11 22.20
N HIS A 367 16.53 10.07 21.41
CA HIS A 367 15.74 8.86 21.49
C HIS A 367 16.04 8.13 22.82
N PRO A 368 15.04 7.65 23.59
CA PRO A 368 15.26 6.98 24.87
C PRO A 368 16.17 5.74 24.80
N LEU A 369 16.16 5.03 23.66
CA LEU A 369 17.01 3.86 23.42
C LEU A 369 18.44 4.18 22.95
N GLY A 370 18.81 5.46 22.84
CA GLY A 370 20.16 5.92 22.52
C GLY A 370 20.35 6.39 21.06
N SER A 371 21.57 6.85 20.77
CA SER A 371 21.93 7.58 19.53
C SER A 371 21.96 6.74 18.24
N TRP A 372 21.69 5.44 18.33
CA TRP A 372 21.53 4.59 17.14
C TRP A 372 20.16 4.78 16.48
N LEU A 373 19.27 5.53 17.13
CA LEU A 373 18.01 6.04 16.60
C LEU A 373 18.05 7.57 16.60
N SER A 374 17.32 8.17 15.65
CA SER A 374 17.15 9.62 15.58
C SER A 374 16.25 10.10 16.71
N ASP A 375 16.45 11.35 17.13
CA ASP A 375 15.48 12.09 17.93
C ASP A 375 14.29 12.57 17.08
N CYS A 376 14.24 12.22 15.79
CA CYS A 376 13.12 12.48 14.90
C CYS A 376 12.28 11.22 14.73
N VAL A 377 10.95 11.38 14.79
CA VAL A 377 9.97 10.33 14.53
C VAL A 377 8.99 10.82 13.46
N SER A 378 8.14 9.93 12.98
CA SER A 378 6.99 10.34 12.16
C SER A 378 5.69 9.69 12.63
N VAL A 379 4.59 10.39 12.44
CA VAL A 379 3.24 9.90 12.75
C VAL A 379 2.45 9.83 11.46
N GLN A 380 1.92 8.64 11.16
CA GLN A 380 1.10 8.38 9.99
C GLN A 380 -0.37 8.54 10.35
N THR A 381 -1.10 9.33 9.56
CA THR A 381 -2.52 9.58 9.76
C THR A 381 -3.26 9.62 8.43
N MET A 382 -4.54 9.28 8.47
CA MET A 382 -5.47 9.51 7.36
C MET A 382 -6.70 10.22 7.87
N THR A 383 -7.13 11.26 7.17
CA THR A 383 -8.39 11.96 7.48
C THR A 383 -9.42 11.61 6.41
N PHE A 384 -10.65 11.35 6.84
CA PHE A 384 -11.80 11.13 5.97
C PHE A 384 -13.00 11.88 6.55
N ASP A 385 -13.57 12.82 5.79
CA ASP A 385 -14.67 13.69 6.23
C ASP A 385 -14.41 14.37 7.60
N GLY A 386 -13.19 14.87 7.79
CA GLY A 386 -12.77 15.57 9.01
C GLY A 386 -12.46 14.67 10.21
N GLU A 387 -12.65 13.36 10.09
CA GLU A 387 -12.25 12.38 11.10
C GLU A 387 -10.86 11.83 10.80
N THR A 388 -9.90 12.13 11.67
CA THR A 388 -8.50 11.66 11.53
C THR A 388 -8.27 10.38 12.32
N GLN A 389 -7.80 9.35 11.62
CA GLN A 389 -7.34 8.10 12.20
C GLN A 389 -5.81 8.00 12.20
N LEU A 390 -5.26 7.43 13.28
CA LEU A 390 -3.84 7.14 13.45
C LEU A 390 -3.50 5.77 12.83
N PHE A 391 -2.40 5.71 12.09
CA PHE A 391 -1.82 4.48 11.54
C PHE A 391 -0.58 4.01 12.31
N GLY A 392 0.06 4.92 13.05
CA GLY A 392 1.15 4.57 13.95
C GLY A 392 2.23 5.65 13.99
N VAL A 393 3.10 5.50 14.99
CA VAL A 393 4.35 6.26 15.11
C VAL A 393 5.48 5.38 14.60
N MET A 394 6.42 6.00 13.89
CA MET A 394 7.59 5.35 13.32
C MET A 394 8.85 6.05 13.83
N ASP A 395 9.86 5.28 14.24
CA ASP A 395 11.17 5.85 14.55
C ASP A 395 11.97 6.04 13.26
N LYS A 396 12.95 6.94 13.29
CA LYS A 396 13.89 7.13 12.20
C LYS A 396 15.28 6.64 12.57
N SER A 397 15.98 6.08 11.59
CA SER A 397 17.42 5.89 11.67
C SER A 397 18.14 7.24 11.75
N PRO A 398 19.37 7.30 12.30
CA PRO A 398 20.13 8.54 12.41
C PRO A 398 20.23 9.27 11.07
N LEU A 399 19.97 10.59 11.11
CA LEU A 399 19.98 11.39 9.89
C LEU A 399 21.41 11.54 9.37
N ALA A 400 21.59 11.34 8.07
CA ALA A 400 22.84 11.65 7.40
C ALA A 400 22.95 13.16 7.13
N PRO A 401 24.15 13.76 7.23
CA PRO A 401 24.32 15.18 6.96
C PRO A 401 23.80 15.62 5.57
N PRO A 402 23.13 16.79 5.47
CA PRO A 402 22.76 17.66 6.58
C PRO A 402 21.57 17.11 7.40
N PHE A 403 20.52 16.59 6.75
CA PHE A 403 19.29 16.14 7.43
C PHE A 403 18.54 15.03 6.65
N ARG A 404 19.26 14.13 5.97
CA ARG A 404 18.63 13.07 5.17
C ARG A 404 18.28 11.86 6.03
N SER A 405 17.03 11.41 5.99
CA SER A 405 16.64 10.15 6.62
C SER A 405 17.38 8.98 5.96
N THR A 406 17.87 8.06 6.79
CA THR A 406 18.55 6.82 6.34
C THR A 406 17.69 5.58 6.56
N GLY A 407 16.45 5.76 7.01
CA GLY A 407 15.55 4.65 7.24
C GLY A 407 14.46 4.95 8.24
N ASP A 408 13.41 4.15 8.17
CA ASP A 408 12.24 4.22 9.03
C ASP A 408 12.04 2.85 9.72
N ILE A 409 11.45 2.87 10.92
CA ILE A 409 11.26 1.71 11.79
C ILE A 409 9.81 1.67 12.27
N VAL A 410 9.17 0.52 12.14
CA VAL A 410 7.74 0.28 12.42
C VAL A 410 7.58 -1.01 13.23
N PRO A 411 6.90 -1.00 14.39
CA PRO A 411 6.41 0.18 15.12
C PRO A 411 7.55 1.03 15.68
N SER A 412 7.20 2.23 16.14
CA SER A 412 8.04 2.99 17.06
C SER A 412 8.32 2.20 18.36
N LEU A 413 9.57 2.27 18.77
CA LEU A 413 10.16 1.69 19.98
C LEU A 413 10.10 2.67 21.17
N LEU A 414 9.39 3.79 21.02
CA LEU A 414 9.13 4.74 22.09
C LEU A 414 8.26 4.14 23.20
N ASP A 415 8.49 4.59 24.42
CA ASP A 415 7.59 4.30 25.54
C ASP A 415 6.16 4.77 25.22
N PRO A 416 5.12 4.04 25.66
CA PRO A 416 3.74 4.35 25.32
C PRO A 416 3.29 5.77 25.66
N GLU A 417 3.88 6.39 26.68
CA GLU A 417 3.59 7.78 27.06
C GLU A 417 4.14 8.80 26.06
N VAL A 418 5.41 8.67 25.68
CA VAL A 418 6.03 9.54 24.66
C VAL A 418 5.34 9.34 23.32
N ARG A 419 5.02 8.09 22.96
CA ARG A 419 4.28 7.77 21.74
C ARG A 419 2.91 8.47 21.68
N ARG A 420 2.13 8.42 22.77
CA ARG A 420 0.83 9.11 22.85
C ARG A 420 0.97 10.63 22.72
N GLU A 421 2.06 11.20 23.23
CA GLU A 421 2.29 12.64 23.08
C GLU A 421 2.65 13.01 21.63
N CYS A 422 3.43 12.19 20.94
CA CYS A 422 3.67 12.32 19.50
C CYS A 422 2.35 12.25 18.70
N GLU A 423 1.51 11.25 18.99
CA GLU A 423 0.18 11.10 18.38
C GLU A 423 -0.70 12.35 18.62
N ARG A 424 -0.71 12.86 19.86
CA ARG A 424 -1.47 14.07 20.24
C ARG A 424 -1.02 15.30 19.46
N VAL A 425 0.29 15.53 19.36
CA VAL A 425 0.86 16.67 18.62
C VAL A 425 0.58 16.55 17.12
N ALA A 426 0.70 15.35 16.54
CA ALA A 426 0.40 15.14 15.13
C ALA A 426 -1.09 15.35 14.81
N LEU A 427 -2.02 14.85 15.64
CA LEU A 427 -3.45 15.09 15.47
C LEU A 427 -3.80 16.59 15.59
N ALA A 428 -3.13 17.31 16.49
CA ALA A 428 -3.28 18.76 16.60
C ALA A 428 -2.75 19.48 15.35
N ALA A 429 -1.62 19.04 14.80
CA ALA A 429 -1.04 19.58 13.57
C ALA A 429 -1.98 19.40 12.36
N VAL A 430 -2.45 18.18 12.12
CA VAL A 430 -3.40 17.84 11.03
C VAL A 430 -4.67 18.69 11.13
N ARG A 431 -5.20 18.87 12.35
CA ARG A 431 -6.36 19.74 12.61
C ARG A 431 -6.06 21.22 12.35
N ALA A 432 -4.90 21.72 12.80
CA ALA A 432 -4.51 23.12 12.63
C ALA A 432 -4.33 23.51 11.15
N LEU A 433 -3.91 22.55 10.32
CA LEU A 433 -3.80 22.70 8.88
C LEU A 433 -5.15 22.61 8.14
N GLY A 434 -6.22 22.26 8.83
CA GLY A 434 -7.56 22.16 8.25
C GLY A 434 -7.76 20.93 7.36
N VAL A 435 -6.92 19.90 7.48
CA VAL A 435 -7.04 18.67 6.67
C VAL A 435 -8.41 18.03 6.91
N GLN A 436 -9.14 17.77 5.82
CA GLN A 436 -10.45 17.12 5.85
C GLN A 436 -10.44 15.74 5.22
N ASN A 437 -9.56 15.51 4.25
CA ASN A 437 -9.45 14.27 3.49
C ASN A 437 -7.99 14.01 3.11
N GLY A 438 -7.59 12.74 3.04
CA GLY A 438 -6.28 12.31 2.55
C GLY A 438 -5.29 11.90 3.65
N TRP A 439 -4.14 11.40 3.21
CA TRP A 439 -3.06 10.98 4.10
C TRP A 439 -2.24 12.17 4.60
N SER A 440 -1.67 12.05 5.79
CA SER A 440 -0.68 12.98 6.32
C SER A 440 0.44 12.24 7.06
N HIS A 441 1.66 12.52 6.64
CA HIS A 441 2.91 12.12 7.28
C HIS A 441 3.45 13.30 8.07
N THR A 442 3.34 13.24 9.40
CA THR A 442 3.83 14.30 10.29
C THR A 442 5.20 13.93 10.84
N GLU A 443 6.22 14.71 10.55
CA GLU A 443 7.55 14.60 11.13
C GLU A 443 7.64 15.40 12.43
N LEU A 444 8.07 14.73 13.49
CA LEU A 444 8.25 15.33 14.80
C LEU A 444 9.71 15.19 15.23
N LYS A 445 10.20 16.17 15.99
CA LYS A 445 11.47 16.08 16.70
C LYS A 445 11.19 16.05 18.20
N LEU A 446 11.73 15.05 18.87
CA LEU A 446 11.74 14.95 20.32
C LEU A 446 12.64 16.06 20.85
N SER A 447 12.15 16.84 21.82
CA SER A 447 12.92 17.89 22.50
C SER A 447 12.84 17.68 24.02
N SER A 448 13.59 18.48 24.78
CA SER A 448 13.47 18.51 26.24
C SER A 448 12.08 18.89 26.74
N ASP A 449 11.31 19.63 25.93
CA ASP A 449 9.97 20.12 26.27
C ASP A 449 8.85 19.28 25.64
N GLY A 450 9.19 18.13 25.05
CA GLY A 450 8.28 17.24 24.33
C GLY A 450 8.42 17.28 22.81
N PRO A 451 7.60 16.54 22.06
CA PRO A 451 7.68 16.49 20.60
C PRO A 451 7.22 17.80 19.96
N MET A 452 7.98 18.26 18.96
CA MET A 452 7.69 19.46 18.18
C MET A 452 7.56 19.11 16.70
N VAL A 453 6.65 19.77 15.98
CA VAL A 453 6.42 19.55 14.56
C VAL A 453 7.58 20.11 13.73
N LEU A 454 8.24 19.23 12.99
CA LEU A 454 9.20 19.61 11.95
C LEU A 454 8.48 19.95 10.66
N GLU A 455 7.63 19.04 10.17
CA GLU A 455 6.92 19.20 8.90
C GLU A 455 5.71 18.26 8.84
N VAL A 456 4.64 18.68 8.18
CA VAL A 456 3.52 17.82 7.77
C VAL A 456 3.55 17.70 6.26
N ASN A 457 3.51 16.47 5.76
CA ASN A 457 3.49 16.15 4.33
C ASN A 457 2.16 15.46 3.98
N GLY A 458 1.50 15.87 2.90
CA GLY A 458 0.12 15.47 2.55
C GLY A 458 -0.01 14.12 1.84
N ARG A 459 0.88 13.16 2.14
CA ARG A 459 1.01 11.89 1.40
C ARG A 459 1.44 10.74 2.31
N MET A 460 1.25 9.52 1.82
CA MET A 460 1.75 8.30 2.45
C MET A 460 3.26 8.13 2.24
N THR A 461 3.91 7.38 3.14
CA THR A 461 5.28 6.87 2.94
C THR A 461 5.28 5.41 2.53
N SER A 462 6.33 4.99 1.83
CA SER A 462 6.50 3.60 1.37
C SER A 462 6.61 2.62 2.54
N THR A 463 7.35 2.99 3.60
CA THR A 463 7.65 2.10 4.72
C THR A 463 6.43 1.67 5.50
N ILE A 464 5.47 2.57 5.76
CA ILE A 464 4.27 2.20 6.51
C ILE A 464 3.44 1.17 5.73
N HIS A 465 3.41 1.27 4.40
CA HIS A 465 2.73 0.28 3.58
C HIS A 465 3.39 -1.09 3.64
N ASP A 466 4.68 -1.17 3.33
CA ASP A 466 5.41 -2.44 3.28
C ASP A 466 5.43 -3.12 4.66
N ALA A 467 5.68 -2.34 5.72
CA ALA A 467 5.58 -2.83 7.09
C ALA A 467 4.15 -3.27 7.43
N SER A 468 3.12 -2.58 6.94
CA SER A 468 1.74 -2.94 7.28
C SER A 468 1.29 -4.24 6.64
N VAL A 469 1.61 -4.44 5.36
CA VAL A 469 1.34 -5.69 4.66
C VAL A 469 2.08 -6.84 5.36
N ARG A 470 3.35 -6.61 5.74
CA ARG A 470 4.19 -7.64 6.36
C ARG A 470 3.80 -7.98 7.81
N LEU A 471 3.51 -6.98 8.64
CA LEU A 471 3.26 -7.15 10.07
C LEU A 471 1.79 -7.46 10.39
N TYR A 472 0.83 -6.88 9.65
CA TYR A 472 -0.60 -6.98 9.97
C TYR A 472 -1.43 -7.73 8.93
N GLY A 473 -0.89 -7.99 7.74
CA GLY A 473 -1.68 -8.54 6.63
C GLY A 473 -2.76 -7.57 6.09
N SER A 474 -2.76 -6.32 6.53
CA SER A 474 -3.67 -5.27 6.06
C SER A 474 -2.96 -4.38 5.05
N ASN A 475 -3.62 -4.08 3.93
CA ASN A 475 -3.09 -3.17 2.91
C ASN A 475 -3.58 -1.73 3.16
N PRO A 476 -2.75 -0.81 3.70
CA PRO A 476 -3.15 0.59 3.90
C PRO A 476 -3.34 1.35 2.58
N ILE A 477 -2.75 0.89 1.46
CA ILE A 477 -3.07 1.43 0.13
C ILE A 477 -4.55 1.27 -0.15
N ARG A 478 -5.12 0.11 0.19
CA ARG A 478 -6.54 -0.11 -0.05
C ARG A 478 -7.41 0.88 0.71
N SER A 479 -7.11 1.09 1.99
CA SER A 479 -7.79 2.13 2.78
C SER A 479 -7.63 3.53 2.15
N TRP A 480 -6.45 3.83 1.62
CA TRP A 480 -6.19 5.10 0.96
C TRP A 480 -6.96 5.25 -0.37
N PHE A 481 -7.07 4.19 -1.17
CA PHE A 481 -7.84 4.16 -2.41
C PHE A 481 -9.33 4.24 -2.17
N ASP A 482 -9.85 3.49 -1.20
CA ASP A 482 -11.24 3.59 -0.75
C ASP A 482 -11.55 5.04 -0.36
N ALA A 483 -10.69 5.67 0.46
CA ALA A 483 -10.85 7.06 0.85
C ALA A 483 -10.88 8.01 -0.36
N ALA A 484 -9.96 7.87 -1.32
CA ALA A 484 -9.92 8.70 -2.54
C ALA A 484 -11.18 8.56 -3.40
N LEU A 485 -11.87 7.43 -3.32
CA LEU A 485 -13.13 7.13 -4.00
C LEU A 485 -14.37 7.52 -3.19
N GLY A 486 -14.20 8.13 -2.01
CA GLY A 486 -15.31 8.46 -1.10
C GLY A 486 -15.90 7.27 -0.37
N ILE A 487 -15.21 6.13 -0.36
CA ILE A 487 -15.56 4.96 0.44
C ILE A 487 -14.86 5.12 1.79
N ARG A 488 -15.64 5.07 2.87
CA ARG A 488 -15.08 5.16 4.22
C ARG A 488 -14.09 4.01 4.44
N PRO A 489 -12.81 4.30 4.73
CA PRO A 489 -11.80 3.27 4.87
C PRO A 489 -12.05 2.42 6.11
N THR A 490 -11.85 1.11 5.98
CA THR A 490 -11.84 0.18 7.12
C THR A 490 -10.39 -0.06 7.50
N ILE A 491 -10.00 0.38 8.71
CA ILE A 491 -8.63 0.27 9.18
C ILE A 491 -8.62 -0.73 10.34
N ALA A 492 -7.96 -1.87 10.12
CA ALA A 492 -7.78 -2.88 11.15
C ALA A 492 -6.92 -2.32 12.30
N GLY A 493 -7.22 -2.74 13.53
CA GLY A 493 -6.35 -2.47 14.67
C GLY A 493 -4.99 -3.13 14.45
N PHE A 494 -3.93 -2.35 14.63
CA PHE A 494 -2.55 -2.77 14.39
C PHE A 494 -1.98 -3.48 15.62
N ASP A 495 -1.95 -4.82 15.62
CA ASP A 495 -1.18 -5.63 16.57
C ASP A 495 0.10 -6.13 15.90
N TYR A 496 1.24 -5.75 16.47
CA TYR A 496 2.56 -5.97 15.88
C TYR A 496 3.15 -7.34 16.25
N ASP A 497 2.50 -8.09 17.16
CA ASP A 497 2.97 -9.40 17.65
C ASP A 497 4.47 -9.39 18.06
N GLY A 498 4.93 -8.26 18.60
CA GLY A 498 6.32 -8.04 19.00
C GLY A 498 7.34 -7.88 17.85
N ARG A 499 6.91 -7.95 16.58
CA ARG A 499 7.78 -7.83 15.40
C ARG A 499 8.05 -6.37 15.04
N ILE A 500 9.24 -6.13 14.50
CA ILE A 500 9.73 -4.83 14.06
C ILE A 500 10.22 -4.94 12.62
N VAL A 501 9.71 -4.06 11.76
CA VAL A 501 10.20 -3.88 10.40
C VAL A 501 11.00 -2.59 10.31
N SER A 502 12.13 -2.64 9.61
CA SER A 502 12.89 -1.45 9.27
C SER A 502 13.26 -1.44 7.79
N GLN A 503 13.09 -0.28 7.17
CA GLN A 503 13.75 0.04 5.91
C GLN A 503 15.05 0.77 6.24
N TYR A 504 16.18 0.28 5.76
CA TYR A 504 17.45 0.99 5.78
C TYR A 504 17.90 1.37 4.37
N THR A 505 18.21 2.64 4.17
CA THR A 505 18.69 3.22 2.93
C THR A 505 20.01 3.96 3.26
N PRO A 506 21.17 3.45 2.83
CA PRO A 506 22.44 4.10 3.14
C PRO A 506 22.48 5.54 2.61
N PRO A 507 23.30 6.43 3.19
CA PRO A 507 23.51 7.75 2.61
C PRO A 507 24.08 7.64 1.19
N ALA A 508 23.85 8.67 0.37
CA ALA A 508 24.51 8.73 -0.92
C ALA A 508 26.05 8.71 -0.72
N PRO A 509 26.78 7.89 -1.48
CA PRO A 509 28.20 7.70 -1.25
C PRO A 509 29.00 8.96 -1.58
N ALA A 510 30.12 9.16 -0.88
CA ALA A 510 31.00 10.32 -1.09
C ALA A 510 31.73 10.27 -2.45
N SER A 511 31.84 9.08 -3.04
CA SER A 511 32.40 8.82 -4.36
C SER A 511 31.48 7.88 -5.12
N ALA A 512 31.56 7.90 -6.45
CA ALA A 512 30.76 6.97 -7.26
C ALA A 512 31.03 5.51 -6.87
N VAL A 513 29.96 4.74 -6.69
CA VAL A 513 30.00 3.30 -6.43
C VAL A 513 29.64 2.58 -7.72
N SER A 514 30.38 1.52 -8.06
CA SER A 514 30.07 0.73 -9.26
C SER A 514 28.80 -0.07 -9.08
N TYR A 515 27.98 -0.16 -10.13
CA TYR A 515 26.84 -1.07 -10.16
C TYR A 515 27.26 -2.52 -9.91
N ASP A 516 28.38 -2.95 -10.48
CA ASP A 516 28.91 -4.31 -10.29
C ASP A 516 29.29 -4.58 -8.83
N ASP A 517 29.76 -3.55 -8.11
CA ASP A 517 30.09 -3.66 -6.69
C ASP A 517 28.81 -3.85 -5.85
N VAL A 518 27.77 -3.07 -6.14
CA VAL A 518 26.45 -3.22 -5.50
C VAL A 518 25.86 -4.60 -5.78
N MET A 519 25.95 -5.08 -7.03
CA MET A 519 25.46 -6.40 -7.41
C MET A 519 26.22 -7.54 -6.73
N ARG A 520 27.51 -7.37 -6.44
CA ARG A 520 28.35 -8.36 -5.77
C ARG A 520 27.95 -8.62 -4.32
N ILE A 521 27.46 -7.60 -3.61
CA ILE A 521 27.00 -7.73 -2.21
C ILE A 521 25.51 -8.09 -2.09
N LEU A 522 24.76 -8.09 -3.20
CA LEU A 522 23.33 -8.34 -3.19
C LEU A 522 22.95 -9.74 -2.64
N PRO A 523 23.67 -10.84 -2.98
CA PRO A 523 23.40 -12.15 -2.38
C PRO A 523 23.63 -12.15 -0.87
N ASP A 524 24.75 -11.56 -0.42
CA ASP A 524 25.10 -11.50 1.01
C ASP A 524 24.01 -10.79 1.82
N LEU A 525 23.43 -9.71 1.28
CA LEU A 525 22.32 -9.00 1.93
C LEU A 525 21.03 -9.83 1.96
N LYS A 526 20.72 -10.55 0.88
CA LYS A 526 19.49 -11.36 0.74
C LYS A 526 19.52 -12.65 1.57
N GLU A 527 20.70 -13.22 1.83
CA GLU A 527 20.85 -14.45 2.61
C GLU A 527 20.86 -14.20 4.13
N LEU A 528 20.86 -12.94 4.58
CA LEU A 528 20.76 -12.62 6.01
C LEU A 528 19.41 -13.10 6.58
N PRO A 529 19.41 -13.73 7.76
CA PRO A 529 18.21 -14.37 8.32
C PRO A 529 17.08 -13.38 8.70
N PHE A 530 17.40 -12.09 8.77
CA PHE A 530 16.46 -11.01 9.11
C PHE A 530 16.13 -10.12 7.91
N THR A 531 16.72 -10.34 6.74
CA THR A 531 16.39 -9.57 5.53
C THR A 531 15.23 -10.24 4.82
N PHE A 532 14.15 -9.51 4.57
CA PHE A 532 13.03 -10.06 3.78
C PHE A 532 12.93 -9.46 2.38
N ASP A 533 13.52 -8.29 2.14
CA ASP A 533 13.58 -7.69 0.80
C ASP A 533 14.82 -6.81 0.65
N VAL A 534 15.33 -6.73 -0.59
CA VAL A 534 16.42 -5.83 -0.97
C VAL A 534 16.07 -5.20 -2.31
N ARG A 535 15.82 -3.89 -2.30
CA ARG A 535 15.39 -3.13 -3.47
C ARG A 535 16.56 -2.33 -4.01
N LEU A 536 16.90 -2.56 -5.27
CA LEU A 536 17.81 -1.69 -6.01
C LEU A 536 17.05 -0.42 -6.38
N LEU A 537 17.55 0.72 -5.92
CA LEU A 537 17.04 2.02 -6.32
C LEU A 537 17.76 2.37 -7.63
N ARG A 538 17.01 2.60 -8.72
CA ARG A 538 17.61 2.80 -10.05
C ARG A 538 18.57 3.99 -10.03
N VAL A 539 19.81 3.69 -10.41
CA VAL A 539 20.95 4.60 -10.53
C VAL A 539 20.84 5.31 -11.87
N GLU A 540 20.84 6.66 -11.89
CA GLU A 540 20.79 7.46 -13.13
C GLU A 540 21.80 6.94 -14.17
N SER A 541 21.40 6.20 -15.21
CA SER A 541 22.27 5.99 -16.36
C SER A 541 21.97 7.10 -17.36
N LEU A 542 22.76 8.17 -17.36
CA LEU A 542 22.78 9.06 -18.52
C LEU A 542 23.34 8.25 -19.69
N SER A 543 22.53 8.10 -20.72
CA SER A 543 22.83 7.41 -21.96
C SER A 543 24.22 7.75 -22.51
N GLY A 544 25.16 6.80 -22.43
CA GLY A 544 26.37 6.78 -23.27
C GLY A 544 27.65 6.37 -22.57
N GLY A 545 28.03 5.10 -22.71
CA GLY A 545 29.39 4.62 -22.45
C GLY A 545 29.68 4.31 -20.98
N ALA A 546 30.69 3.47 -20.76
CA ALA A 546 31.10 3.02 -19.44
C ALA A 546 31.36 4.18 -18.47
N GLU A 547 31.14 3.89 -17.19
CA GLU A 547 31.59 4.64 -16.00
C GLU A 547 30.66 5.75 -15.45
N THR A 548 30.31 5.55 -14.17
CA THR A 548 29.89 6.52 -13.14
C THR A 548 28.57 7.25 -13.25
N VAL A 549 27.60 6.85 -12.41
CA VAL A 549 26.58 7.68 -11.69
C VAL A 549 26.14 6.83 -10.46
N ALA A 550 25.75 7.28 -9.25
CA ALA A 550 24.95 8.44 -8.87
C ALA A 550 25.31 9.11 -7.53
N THR A 551 24.89 10.38 -7.44
CA THR A 551 24.74 11.22 -6.23
C THR A 551 23.55 10.80 -5.35
N THR A 552 22.94 9.64 -5.61
CA THR A 552 21.78 9.09 -4.92
C THR A 552 22.07 7.69 -4.37
N THR A 553 21.31 7.25 -3.37
CA THR A 553 21.48 5.93 -2.76
C THR A 553 21.03 4.82 -3.73
N PRO A 554 21.85 3.80 -4.01
CA PRO A 554 21.54 2.78 -5.02
C PRO A 554 20.72 1.59 -4.50
N ILE A 555 20.48 1.49 -3.19
CA ILE A 555 19.92 0.28 -2.57
C ILE A 555 19.11 0.62 -1.32
N SER A 556 18.11 -0.18 -1.02
CA SER A 556 17.42 -0.21 0.28
C SER A 556 17.25 -1.64 0.75
N VAL A 557 17.45 -1.86 2.04
CA VAL A 557 17.39 -3.19 2.68
C VAL A 557 16.24 -3.17 3.68
N TRP A 558 15.39 -4.20 3.62
CA TRP A 558 14.25 -4.36 4.50
C TRP A 558 14.50 -5.48 5.50
N ILE A 559 14.37 -5.14 6.77
CA ILE A 559 14.74 -5.97 7.91
C ILE A 559 13.48 -6.28 8.71
N GLU A 560 13.31 -7.53 9.15
CA GLU A 560 12.30 -7.98 10.11
C GLU A 560 12.98 -8.69 11.28
N VAL A 561 12.67 -8.26 12.51
CA VAL A 561 13.20 -8.83 13.75
C VAL A 561 12.15 -8.79 14.87
N ASP A 562 12.44 -9.39 16.02
CA ASP A 562 11.53 -9.54 17.17
C ASP A 562 11.84 -8.58 18.35
N SER A 563 12.90 -7.77 18.24
CA SER A 563 13.36 -6.92 19.34
C SER A 563 14.26 -5.77 18.87
N ALA A 564 14.29 -4.69 19.67
CA ALA A 564 15.14 -3.53 19.39
C ALA A 564 16.65 -3.89 19.37
N GLU A 565 17.07 -4.82 20.23
CA GLU A 565 18.47 -5.28 20.28
C GLU A 565 18.83 -6.08 19.02
N ALA A 566 17.92 -6.95 18.56
CA ALA A 566 18.10 -7.66 17.29
C ALA A 566 18.15 -6.69 16.10
N LEU A 567 17.30 -5.65 16.09
CA LEU A 567 17.29 -4.63 15.05
C LEU A 567 18.63 -3.89 14.98
N LYS A 568 19.13 -3.44 16.14
CA LYS A 568 20.40 -2.73 16.23
C LYS A 568 21.54 -3.57 15.64
N LYS A 569 21.62 -4.85 16.01
CA LYS A 569 22.62 -5.79 15.48
C LYS A 569 22.44 -6.06 13.97
N ALA A 570 21.20 -6.18 13.51
CA ALA A 570 20.89 -6.34 12.09
C ALA A 570 21.36 -5.12 11.28
N LEU A 571 21.06 -3.91 11.75
CA LEU A 571 21.51 -2.66 11.13
C LEU A 571 23.04 -2.54 11.10
N GLU A 572 23.72 -2.92 12.18
CA GLU A 572 25.20 -2.96 12.21
C GLU A 572 25.77 -3.94 11.17
N THR A 573 25.15 -5.11 11.02
CA THR A 573 25.55 -6.13 10.04
C THR A 573 25.33 -5.64 8.60
N VAL A 574 24.16 -5.08 8.30
CA VAL A 574 23.83 -4.52 6.98
C VAL A 574 24.77 -3.37 6.63
N LYS A 575 25.02 -2.46 7.57
CA LYS A 575 25.98 -1.35 7.38
C LYS A 575 27.40 -1.86 7.12
N ALA A 576 27.84 -2.91 7.80
CA ALA A 576 29.15 -3.50 7.58
C ALA A 576 29.30 -4.06 6.15
N ILE A 577 28.26 -4.73 5.62
CA ILE A 577 28.27 -5.27 4.26
C ILE A 577 28.26 -4.14 3.22
N LEU A 578 27.36 -3.16 3.37
CA LEU A 578 27.28 -1.99 2.49
C LEU A 578 28.60 -1.19 2.49
N GLY A 579 29.25 -1.06 3.64
CA GLY A 579 30.54 -0.39 3.76
C GLY A 579 31.67 -1.04 2.96
N THR A 580 31.58 -2.34 2.61
CA THR A 580 32.59 -3.02 1.78
C THR A 580 32.65 -2.50 0.34
N VAL A 581 31.61 -1.79 -0.11
CA VAL A 581 31.52 -1.16 -1.44
C VAL A 581 31.42 0.36 -1.37
N GLY A 582 31.66 0.96 -0.19
CA GLY A 582 31.65 2.40 0.01
C GLY A 582 30.28 3.03 0.23
N LEU A 583 29.28 2.25 0.65
CA LEU A 583 27.92 2.69 0.99
C LEU A 583 27.68 2.81 2.50
#